data_AF-A0A183EYP0-F1
#
_entry.id   AF-A0A183EYP0-F1
#
_cell.length_a   1.000
_cell.length_b   1.000
_cell.length_c   1.000
_cell.angle_alpha   90.00
_cell.angle_beta   90.00
_cell.angle_gamma   90.00
#
_symmetry.space_group_name_H-M   'P 1'
#
loop_
_entity.id
_entity.type
_entity.pdbx_description
1 polymer ?
#
loop_
_entity_poly.entity_id
_entity_poly.type
_entity_poly.pdbx_seq_one_letter_code
_entity_poly.pdbx_strand_id
1 'polypeptide(L)'
;MGEGLRPHVLGLVPPLIFVMNREKGPKTLLENTAITLGRLGISCAIEVAPFLPQFIRPWCLALRNIRDNEEKESAFRGLCNMISLNPAGVLAEFIFLCDAIASWNNPQPELKMMFSRVRF
;
A
#
# COMPACT_ATOMS: atom_id res chain seq x y z
N MET A 1 17.35 4.43 6.74
CA MET A 1 16.47 4.20 7.91
C MET A 1 15.85 2.78 7.97
N GLY A 2 16.16 1.86 7.04
CA GLY A 2 15.44 0.58 6.94
C GLY A 2 15.90 -0.58 7.83
N GLU A 3 17.08 -0.53 8.45
CA GLU A 3 17.60 -1.70 9.19
C GLU A 3 17.08 -1.80 10.63
N GLY A 4 16.88 -0.67 11.31
CA GLY A 4 16.40 -0.65 12.71
C GLY A 4 14.91 -0.95 12.88
N LEU A 5 14.11 -0.85 11.82
CA LEU A 5 12.65 -1.01 11.87
C LEU A 5 12.19 -2.46 11.69
N ARG A 6 12.98 -3.29 10.99
CA ARG A 6 12.68 -4.71 10.72
C ARG A 6 12.24 -5.51 11.96
N PRO A 7 12.92 -5.44 13.12
CA PRO A 7 12.51 -6.21 14.30
C PRO A 7 11.15 -5.77 14.88
N HIS A 8 10.70 -4.55 14.58
CA HIS A 8 9.44 -4.00 15.10
C HIS A 8 8.27 -4.11 14.13
N VAL A 9 8.54 -4.27 12.82
CA VAL A 9 7.50 -4.28 11.78
C VAL A 9 6.43 -5.35 12.04
N LEU A 10 6.84 -6.56 12.44
CA LEU A 10 5.89 -7.64 12.73
C LEU A 10 4.97 -7.33 13.91
N GLY A 11 5.36 -6.46 14.84
CA GLY A 11 4.50 -5.98 15.92
C GLY A 11 3.56 -4.84 15.50
N LEU A 12 3.90 -4.09 14.45
CA LEU A 12 3.13 -2.93 13.98
C LEU A 12 2.10 -3.26 12.90
N VAL A 13 2.40 -4.24 12.03
CA VAL A 13 1.53 -4.61 10.92
C VAL A 13 0.13 -5.08 11.40
N PRO A 14 -0.01 -6.00 12.37
CA PRO A 14 -1.34 -6.48 12.77
C PRO A 14 -2.26 -5.38 13.33
N PRO A 15 -1.80 -4.48 14.24
CA PRO A 15 -2.61 -3.33 14.67
C PRO A 15 -3.01 -2.39 13.52
N LEU A 16 -2.12 -2.14 12.57
CA LEU A 16 -2.43 -1.30 11.41
C LEU A 16 -3.48 -1.96 10.50
N ILE A 17 -3.39 -3.26 10.26
CA ILE A 17 -4.40 -4.03 9.52
C ILE A 17 -5.74 -3.98 10.23
N PHE A 18 -5.75 -4.10 11.56
CA PHE A 18 -6.97 -3.99 12.36
C PHE A 18 -7.62 -2.62 12.19
N VAL A 19 -6.84 -1.53 12.23
CA VAL A 19 -7.36 -0.17 11.98
C VAL A 19 -7.86 -0.02 10.55
N MET A 20 -7.12 -0.55 9.56
CA MET A 20 -7.45 -0.45 8.14
C MET A 20 -8.79 -1.12 7.79
N ASN A 21 -9.15 -2.18 8.51
CA ASN A 21 -10.39 -2.94 8.30
C ASN A 21 -11.58 -2.44 9.15
N ARG A 22 -11.48 -1.28 9.82
CA ARG A 22 -12.62 -0.72 10.56
C ARG A 22 -13.67 -0.13 9.62
N GLU A 23 -14.89 -0.67 9.65
CA GLU A 23 -16.01 -0.22 8.80
C GLU A 23 -16.39 1.26 8.97
N LYS A 24 -16.22 1.83 10.17
CA LYS A 24 -16.61 3.21 10.50
C LYS A 24 -15.43 4.05 11.03
N GLY A 25 -14.23 3.82 10.50
CA GLY A 25 -13.06 4.62 10.83
C GLY A 25 -13.16 6.06 10.29
N PRO A 26 -12.65 7.08 11.00
CA PRO A 26 -12.48 8.43 10.45
C PRO A 26 -11.65 8.36 9.16
N LYS A 27 -12.09 9.04 8.10
CA LYS A 27 -11.44 9.00 6.78
C LYS A 27 -9.93 9.27 6.86
N THR A 28 -9.53 10.34 7.52
CA THR A 28 -8.11 10.73 7.70
C THR A 28 -7.28 9.67 8.42
N LEU A 29 -7.88 8.93 9.37
CA LEU A 29 -7.18 7.85 10.06
C LEU A 29 -6.91 6.68 9.10
N LEU A 30 -7.90 6.30 8.28
CA LEU A 30 -7.74 5.24 7.29
C LEU A 30 -6.71 5.63 6.22
N GLU A 31 -6.74 6.88 5.76
CA GLU A 31 -5.76 7.44 4.82
C GLU A 31 -4.34 7.37 5.38
N ASN A 32 -4.12 7.86 6.61
CA ASN A 32 -2.81 7.81 7.26
C ASN A 32 -2.34 6.38 7.54
N THR A 33 -3.26 5.48 7.90
CA THR A 33 -2.96 4.06 8.11
C THR A 33 -2.51 3.41 6.81
N ALA A 34 -3.21 3.69 5.70
CA ALA A 34 -2.84 3.20 4.38
C ALA A 34 -1.47 3.73 3.94
N ILE A 35 -1.21 5.05 4.08
CA ILE A 35 0.10 5.64 3.79
C ILE A 35 1.21 4.95 4.59
N THR A 36 0.98 4.76 5.89
CA THR A 36 1.95 4.10 6.79
C THR A 36 2.25 2.66 6.36
N LEU A 37 1.22 1.85 6.09
CA LEU A 37 1.37 0.48 5.59
C LEU A 37 2.15 0.44 4.27
N GLY A 38 1.85 1.37 3.36
CA GLY A 38 2.58 1.51 2.10
C GLY A 38 4.06 1.83 2.33
N ARG A 39 4.37 2.82 3.18
CA ARG A 39 5.74 3.24 3.49
C ARG A 39 6.56 2.16 4.19
N LEU A 40 5.95 1.30 5.01
CA LEU A 40 6.63 0.12 5.56
C LEU A 40 7.16 -0.80 4.46
N GLY A 41 6.41 -0.93 3.35
CA GLY A 41 6.83 -1.68 2.16
C GLY A 41 8.03 -1.11 1.39
N ILE A 42 8.52 0.11 1.70
CA ILE A 42 9.73 0.64 1.06
C ILE A 42 10.97 -0.09 1.57
N SER A 43 11.07 -0.31 2.88
CA SER A 43 12.25 -0.92 3.52
C SER A 43 12.01 -2.33 4.05
N CYS A 44 10.75 -2.70 4.31
CA CYS A 44 10.37 -3.98 4.94
C CYS A 44 9.34 -4.72 4.07
N ALA A 45 9.55 -4.69 2.74
CA ALA A 45 8.61 -5.28 1.79
C ALA A 45 8.43 -6.79 2.04
N ILE A 46 9.51 -7.49 2.41
CA ILE A 46 9.52 -8.94 2.65
C ILE A 46 8.60 -9.29 3.82
N GLU A 47 8.62 -8.50 4.88
CA GLU A 47 7.86 -8.72 6.10
C GLU A 47 6.38 -8.36 5.92
N VAL A 48 6.07 -7.34 5.12
CA VAL A 48 4.69 -6.84 4.95
C VAL A 48 3.94 -7.51 3.80
N ALA A 49 4.64 -7.92 2.72
CA ALA A 49 4.02 -8.51 1.52
C ALA A 49 3.10 -9.73 1.78
N PRO A 50 3.38 -10.64 2.73
CA PRO A 50 2.48 -11.74 3.06
C PRO A 50 1.09 -11.30 3.56
N PHE A 51 1.01 -10.08 4.11
CA PHE A 51 -0.23 -9.53 4.66
C PHE A 51 -1.06 -8.74 3.64
N LEU A 52 -0.59 -8.54 2.41
CA LEU A 52 -1.30 -7.80 1.35
C LEU A 52 -2.79 -8.20 1.23
N PRO A 53 -3.17 -9.49 1.17
CA PRO A 53 -4.58 -9.89 1.05
C PRO A 53 -5.48 -9.34 2.16
N GLN A 54 -4.92 -9.08 3.34
CA GLN A 54 -5.70 -8.70 4.52
C GLN A 54 -6.06 -7.22 4.55
N PHE A 55 -5.40 -6.38 3.76
CA PHE A 55 -5.62 -4.93 3.79
C PHE A 55 -5.70 -4.26 2.42
N ILE A 56 -5.37 -4.95 1.32
CA ILE A 56 -5.26 -4.33 -0.01
C ILE A 56 -6.55 -3.64 -0.45
N ARG A 57 -7.71 -4.27 -0.22
CA ARG A 57 -9.01 -3.71 -0.61
C ARG A 57 -9.33 -2.38 0.09
N PRO A 58 -9.38 -2.31 1.43
CA PRO A 58 -9.62 -1.03 2.10
C PRO A 58 -8.50 -0.02 1.83
N TRP A 59 -7.26 -0.46 1.65
CA TRP A 59 -6.12 0.41 1.31
C TRP A 59 -6.33 1.13 -0.02
N CYS A 60 -6.74 0.40 -1.08
CA CYS A 60 -7.06 0.98 -2.37
C CYS A 60 -8.22 1.99 -2.28
N LEU A 61 -9.28 1.65 -1.54
CA LEU A 61 -10.43 2.52 -1.33
C LEU A 61 -10.09 3.81 -0.57
N ALA A 62 -9.14 3.74 0.38
CA ALA A 62 -8.66 4.90 1.12
C ALA A 62 -7.83 5.83 0.24
N LEU A 63 -6.88 5.31 -0.54
CA LEU A 63 -5.93 6.14 -1.29
C LEU A 63 -6.45 6.64 -2.64
N ARG A 64 -7.44 5.99 -3.27
CA ARG A 64 -7.99 6.44 -4.57
C ARG A 64 -8.58 7.86 -4.54
N ASN A 65 -8.96 8.34 -3.36
CA ASN A 65 -9.58 9.66 -3.19
C ASN A 65 -8.58 10.73 -2.72
N ILE A 66 -7.33 10.36 -2.47
CA ILE A 66 -6.29 11.30 -2.04
C ILE A 66 -5.68 11.96 -3.29
N ARG A 67 -5.49 13.28 -3.21
CA ARG A 67 -4.77 14.06 -4.24
C ARG A 67 -3.34 13.57 -4.37
N ASP A 68 -2.80 13.62 -5.57
CA ASP A 68 -1.42 13.22 -5.84
C ASP A 68 -0.46 14.11 -5.04
N ASN A 69 0.31 13.50 -4.14
CA ASN A 69 1.31 14.14 -3.30
C ASN A 69 2.43 13.14 -2.97
N GLU A 70 3.50 13.62 -2.33
CA GLU A 70 4.67 12.80 -1.99
C GLU A 70 4.34 11.63 -1.06
N GLU A 71 3.38 11.81 -0.16
CA GLU A 71 2.94 10.76 0.77
C GLU A 71 2.24 9.61 0.04
N LYS A 72 1.28 9.91 -0.85
CA LYS A 72 0.63 8.94 -1.73
C LYS A 72 1.68 8.26 -2.62
N GLU A 73 2.64 9.01 -3.15
CA GLU A 73 3.70 8.46 -4.01
C GLU A 73 4.54 7.44 -3.25
N SER A 74 5.04 7.80 -2.06
CA SER A 74 5.82 6.91 -1.22
C SER A 74 5.05 5.64 -0.83
N ALA A 75 3.74 5.76 -0.55
CA ALA A 75 2.89 4.64 -0.23
C ALA A 75 2.72 3.68 -1.42
N PHE A 76 2.49 4.19 -2.63
CA PHE A 76 2.37 3.35 -3.83
C PHE A 76 3.70 2.73 -4.27
N ARG A 77 4.83 3.42 -4.08
CA ARG A 77 6.17 2.83 -4.30
C ARG A 77 6.38 1.60 -3.42
N GLY A 78 6.10 1.73 -2.11
CA GLY A 78 6.20 0.60 -1.19
C GLY A 78 5.20 -0.51 -1.50
N LEU A 79 3.98 -0.17 -1.94
CA LEU A 79 3.03 -1.17 -2.44
C LEU A 79 3.59 -1.95 -3.65
N CYS A 80 4.16 -1.26 -4.64
CA CYS A 80 4.73 -1.92 -5.82
C CYS A 80 5.90 -2.85 -5.44
N ASN A 81 6.71 -2.48 -4.44
CA ASN A 81 7.76 -3.36 -3.89
C ASN A 81 7.15 -4.63 -3.27
N MET A 82 6.09 -4.49 -2.47
CA MET A 82 5.39 -5.62 -1.87
C MET A 82 4.75 -6.54 -2.92
N ILE A 83 4.09 -5.97 -3.94
CA ILE A 83 3.48 -6.73 -5.04
C ILE A 83 4.55 -7.48 -5.84
N SER A 84 5.73 -6.90 -6.02
CA SER A 84 6.84 -7.57 -6.72
C SER A 84 7.32 -8.84 -5.99
N LEU A 85 7.12 -8.92 -4.67
CA LEU A 85 7.46 -10.08 -3.84
C LEU A 85 6.29 -11.06 -3.67
N ASN A 86 5.06 -10.56 -3.56
CA ASN A 86 3.86 -11.38 -3.42
C ASN A 86 2.75 -10.91 -4.36
N PRO A 87 2.88 -11.18 -5.67
CA PRO A 87 1.89 -10.76 -6.65
C PRO A 87 0.54 -11.45 -6.40
N ALA A 88 0.55 -12.73 -6.00
CA ALA A 88 -0.67 -13.47 -5.67
C ALA A 88 -1.54 -12.79 -4.59
N GLY A 89 -0.92 -11.98 -3.73
CA GLY A 89 -1.58 -11.30 -2.63
C GLY A 89 -2.60 -10.23 -3.02
N VAL A 90 -2.61 -9.78 -4.28
CA VAL A 90 -3.55 -8.75 -4.77
C VAL A 90 -4.50 -9.24 -5.85
N LEU A 91 -4.39 -10.50 -6.30
CA LEU A 91 -5.17 -11.05 -7.41
C LEU A 91 -6.68 -10.95 -7.20
N ALA A 92 -7.16 -11.34 -6.01
CA ALA A 92 -8.59 -11.32 -5.68
C ALA A 92 -9.19 -9.90 -5.70
N GLU A 93 -8.36 -8.89 -5.46
CA GLU A 93 -8.77 -7.49 -5.31
C GLU A 93 -8.16 -6.61 -6.42
N PHE A 94 -7.75 -7.22 -7.54
CA PHE A 94 -7.00 -6.55 -8.61
C PHE A 94 -7.76 -5.37 -9.21
N ILE A 95 -9.10 -5.46 -9.29
CA ILE A 95 -9.93 -4.36 -9.78
C ILE A 95 -9.81 -3.09 -8.92
N PHE A 96 -9.68 -3.24 -7.60
CA PHE A 96 -9.50 -2.10 -6.69
C PHE A 96 -8.09 -1.52 -6.82
N LEU A 97 -7.09 -2.37 -7.09
CA LEU A 97 -5.75 -1.90 -7.39
C LEU A 97 -5.73 -1.09 -8.70
N CYS A 98 -6.39 -1.56 -9.75
CA CYS A 98 -6.51 -0.81 -11.01
C CYS A 98 -7.20 0.54 -10.81
N ASP A 99 -8.31 0.59 -10.07
CA ASP A 99 -9.00 1.85 -9.72
C ASP A 99 -8.08 2.82 -8.97
N ALA A 100 -7.33 2.30 -7.99
CA ALA A 100 -6.37 3.09 -7.23
C ALA A 100 -5.20 3.62 -8.09
N ILE A 101 -4.69 2.82 -9.03
CA ILE A 101 -3.66 3.25 -10.00
C ILE A 101 -4.24 4.29 -10.97
N ALA A 102 -5.47 4.10 -11.45
CA ALA A 102 -6.14 5.03 -12.35
C ALA A 102 -6.49 6.37 -11.70
N SER A 103 -6.53 6.44 -10.36
CA SER A 103 -6.74 7.69 -9.62
C SER A 103 -5.60 8.72 -9.74
N TRP A 104 -4.45 8.32 -10.30
CA TRP A 104 -3.29 9.18 -10.50
C TRP A 104 -3.44 10.01 -11.78
N ASN A 105 -3.28 11.33 -11.67
CA ASN A 105 -3.34 12.24 -12.81
C ASN A 105 -1.99 12.37 -13.50
N ASN A 106 -0.93 12.60 -12.72
CA ASN A 106 0.43 12.77 -13.24
C ASN A 106 1.45 12.10 -12.31
N PRO A 107 1.52 10.76 -12.29
CA PRO A 107 2.50 10.06 -11.48
C PRO A 107 3.92 10.33 -12.00
N GLN A 108 4.89 10.37 -11.08
CA GLN A 108 6.30 10.50 -11.44
C GLN A 108 6.73 9.37 -12.39
N PRO A 109 7.69 9.60 -13.30
CA PRO A 109 8.10 8.61 -14.30
C PRO A 109 8.47 7.26 -13.70
N GLU A 110 9.17 7.26 -12.56
CA GLU A 110 9.54 6.05 -11.84
C GLU A 110 8.32 5.25 -11.38
N LEU A 111 7.36 5.91 -10.73
CA LEU A 111 6.13 5.27 -10.28
C LEU A 111 5.29 4.75 -11.45
N LYS A 112 5.24 5.50 -12.56
CA LYS A 112 4.58 5.08 -13.80
C LYS A 112 5.21 3.81 -14.38
N MET A 113 6.54 3.69 -14.35
CA MET A 113 7.23 2.46 -14.73
C MET A 113 6.87 1.31 -13.79
N MET A 114 6.82 1.54 -12.47
CA MET A 114 6.42 0.49 -11.51
C MET A 114 5.00 -0.01 -11.79
N PHE A 115 4.03 0.88 -12.03
CA PHE A 115 2.66 0.49 -12.40
C PHE A 115 2.63 -0.37 -13.66
N SER A 116 3.45 -0.03 -14.67
CA SER A 116 3.55 -0.82 -15.89
C SER A 116 4.15 -2.21 -15.68
N ARG A 117 4.83 -2.48 -14.55
CA ARG A 117 5.41 -3.80 -14.22
C ARG A 117 4.46 -4.67 -13.42
N VAL A 118 3.39 -4.10 -12.86
CA VAL A 118 2.30 -4.84 -12.23
C VAL A 118 1.44 -5.44 -13.35
N ARG A 119 1.89 -6.56 -13.91
CA ARG A 119 1.16 -7.38 -14.87
C ARG A 119 1.16 -8.82 -14.36
N PHE A 120 0.01 -9.46 -14.46
CA PHE A 120 -0.22 -10.85 -14.10
C PHE A 120 -0.40 -11.67 -15.36
#